data_AF-A0A519VAT1-F1
#
_entry.id   AF-A0A519VAT1-F1
#
_cell.length_a   1.000
_cell.length_b   1.000
_cell.length_c   1.000
_cell.angle_alpha   90.00
_cell.angle_beta   90.00
_cell.angle_gamma   90.00
#
_symmetry.space_group_name_H-M   'P 1'
#
loop_
_entity.id
_entity.type
_entity.pdbx_description
1 polymer ?
#
loop_
_entity_poly.entity_id
_entity_poly.type
_entity_poly.pdbx_seq_one_letter_code
_entity_poly.pdbx_strand_id
1 'polypeptide(L)'
;MKYFKIIILCFIIASVFSLIGVFIMQSTGLIGKGDTDFRNLPYGIAIGINLCFFLASFTILLNMKQDISGNNVYKALSFFLLPGLIVLFFLFAGWDELWPGILFYVPYLIVLFIFFVRSKKQNISNHKI
;
A
#
# COMPACT_ATOMS: atom_id res chain seq x y z
N MET A 1 -7.82 14.69 -10.51
CA MET A 1 -7.48 13.42 -11.20
C MET A 1 -6.08 12.88 -10.90
N LYS A 2 -5.03 13.70 -10.77
CA LYS A 2 -3.66 13.24 -10.51
C LYS A 2 -3.51 12.30 -9.30
N TYR A 3 -4.11 12.64 -8.15
CA TYR A 3 -4.05 11.83 -6.94
C TYR A 3 -4.79 10.50 -7.07
N PHE A 4 -5.91 10.47 -7.80
CA PHE A 4 -6.62 9.22 -8.09
C PHE A 4 -5.77 8.25 -8.93
N LYS A 5 -5.01 8.77 -9.91
CA LYS A 5 -4.03 7.97 -10.68
C LYS A 5 -2.94 7.38 -9.78
N ILE A 6 -2.47 8.14 -8.79
CA ILE A 6 -1.48 7.66 -7.81
C ILE A 6 -2.03 6.46 -7.03
N ILE A 7 -3.25 6.58 -6.51
CA ILE A 7 -3.90 5.54 -5.70
C ILE A 7 -4.08 4.25 -6.52
N ILE A 8 -4.58 4.35 -7.76
CA ILE A 8 -4.75 3.20 -8.66
C ILE A 8 -3.39 2.56 -8.99
N LEU A 9 -2.38 3.35 -9.35
CA LEU A 9 -1.06 2.82 -9.67
C LEU A 9 -0.42 2.11 -8.46
N CYS A 10 -0.56 2.67 -7.25
CA CYS A 10 -0.10 2.01 -6.03
C CYS A 10 -0.75 0.63 -5.88
N PHE A 11 -2.07 0.56 -6.05
CA PHE A 11 -2.81 -0.69 -5.93
C PHE A 11 -2.40 -1.74 -6.97
N ILE A 12 -2.28 -1.35 -8.24
CA ILE A 12 -1.87 -2.28 -9.30
C ILE A 12 -0.47 -2.83 -9.03
N ILE A 13 0.50 -1.94 -8.75
CA ILE A 13 1.89 -2.35 -8.53
C ILE A 13 1.98 -3.26 -7.30
N ALA A 14 1.39 -2.85 -6.16
CA ALA A 14 1.44 -3.64 -4.93
C ALA A 14 0.73 -5.00 -5.07
N SER A 15 -0.38 -5.05 -5.81
CA SER A 15 -1.08 -6.31 -6.09
C SER A 15 -0.21 -7.25 -6.91
N VAL A 16 0.45 -6.77 -7.96
CA VAL A 16 1.37 -7.60 -8.77
C VAL A 16 2.51 -8.15 -7.90
N PHE A 17 3.17 -7.30 -7.10
CA PHE A 17 4.25 -7.76 -6.21
C PHE A 17 3.75 -8.78 -5.17
N SER A 18 2.58 -8.55 -4.59
CA SER A 18 1.99 -9.47 -3.61
C SER A 18 1.66 -10.82 -4.22
N LEU A 19 1.07 -10.84 -5.42
CA LEU A 19 0.73 -12.07 -6.14
C LEU A 19 2.00 -12.87 -6.52
N ILE A 20 3.05 -12.19 -6.99
CA ILE A 20 4.36 -12.81 -7.25
C ILE A 20 4.93 -13.39 -5.95
N GLY A 21 4.84 -12.65 -4.84
CA GLY A 21 5.26 -13.11 -3.53
C GLY A 21 4.55 -14.39 -3.08
N VAL A 22 3.21 -14.42 -3.18
CA VAL A 22 2.41 -15.62 -2.90
C VAL A 22 2.86 -16.80 -3.78
N PHE A 23 3.06 -16.56 -5.07
CA PHE A 23 3.49 -17.59 -6.01
C PHE A 23 4.85 -18.20 -5.63
N ILE A 24 5.83 -17.35 -5.27
CA ILE A 24 7.15 -17.80 -4.82
C ILE A 24 7.04 -18.58 -3.50
N MET A 25 6.26 -18.10 -2.54
CA MET A 25 6.09 -18.78 -1.25
C MET A 25 5.38 -20.14 -1.38
N GLN A 26 4.42 -20.26 -2.30
CA GLN A 26 3.79 -21.55 -2.62
C GLN A 26 4.73 -22.49 -3.37
N SER A 27 5.53 -21.99 -4.32
CA SER A 27 6.43 -22.84 -5.12
C SER A 27 7.60 -23.38 -4.29
N THR A 28 8.07 -22.60 -3.31
CA THR A 28 9.10 -23.00 -2.35
C THR A 28 8.57 -23.83 -1.18
N GLY A 29 7.24 -24.00 -1.07
CA GLY A 29 6.62 -24.77 0.01
C GLY A 29 6.64 -24.08 1.38
N LEU A 30 6.98 -22.79 1.43
CA LEU A 30 6.94 -21.97 2.65
C LEU A 30 5.51 -21.71 3.14
N ILE A 31 4.54 -21.70 2.23
CA ILE A 31 3.11 -21.69 2.53
C ILE A 31 2.53 -23.01 2.03
N GLY A 32 1.67 -23.63 2.83
CA GLY A 32 1.11 -24.95 2.56
C GLY A 32 0.63 -25.09 1.11
N LYS A 33 1.04 -26.19 0.46
CA LYS A 33 0.40 -26.67 -0.77
C LYS A 33 -0.99 -27.16 -0.36
N GLY A 34 -1.92 -26.24 -0.15
CA GLY A 34 -3.22 -26.56 0.40
C GLY A 34 -3.87 -27.68 -0.40
N ASP A 35 -4.52 -28.60 0.31
CA ASP A 35 -5.52 -29.47 -0.30
C ASP A 35 -6.44 -28.60 -1.17
N THR A 36 -6.87 -29.16 -2.31
CA THR A 36 -7.28 -28.44 -3.53
C THR A 36 -8.18 -27.22 -3.34
N ASP A 37 -8.99 -27.20 -2.29
CA ASP A 37 -9.98 -26.15 -2.00
C ASP A 37 -9.37 -24.88 -1.36
N PHE A 38 -8.23 -24.96 -0.66
CA PHE A 38 -7.58 -23.81 -0.01
C PHE A 38 -6.35 -23.26 -0.75
N ARG A 39 -6.00 -23.83 -1.90
CA ARG A 39 -4.83 -23.43 -2.70
C ARG A 39 -4.87 -21.94 -3.11
N ASN A 40 -6.06 -21.37 -3.30
CA ASN A 40 -6.22 -19.98 -3.72
C ASN A 40 -6.37 -18.99 -2.56
N LEU A 41 -6.53 -19.47 -1.32
CA LEU A 41 -6.75 -18.62 -0.15
C LEU A 41 -5.63 -17.58 0.06
N PRO A 42 -4.33 -17.92 -0.09
CA PRO A 42 -3.25 -16.93 0.08
C PRO A 42 -3.30 -15.79 -0.95
N TYR A 43 -3.72 -16.08 -2.20
CA TYR A 43 -3.91 -15.03 -3.21
C TYR A 43 -5.10 -14.14 -2.86
N GLY A 44 -6.20 -14.72 -2.37
CA GLY A 44 -7.36 -13.97 -1.89
C GLY A 44 -7.02 -13.02 -0.73
N ILE A 45 -6.25 -13.49 0.24
CA ILE A 45 -5.75 -12.68 1.37
C ILE A 45 -4.87 -11.54 0.85
N ALA A 46 -3.92 -11.83 -0.05
CA ALA A 46 -3.05 -10.81 -0.64
C ALA A 46 -3.83 -9.71 -1.38
N ILE A 47 -4.86 -10.08 -2.14
CA ILE A 47 -5.73 -9.11 -2.82
C ILE A 47 -6.55 -8.31 -1.81
N GLY A 48 -7.13 -8.96 -0.79
CA GLY A 48 -7.92 -8.31 0.25
C GLY A 48 -7.12 -7.25 1.02
N ILE A 49 -5.89 -7.57 1.41
CA ILE A 49 -4.96 -6.64 2.07
C ILE A 49 -4.66 -5.44 1.16
N ASN A 50 -4.33 -5.68 -0.11
CA ASN A 50 -4.09 -4.59 -1.06
C ASN A 50 -5.32 -3.70 -1.27
N LEU A 51 -6.52 -4.29 -1.25
CA LEU A 51 -7.77 -3.54 -1.33
C LEU A 51 -7.98 -2.65 -0.11
N CYS A 52 -7.67 -3.14 1.10
CA CYS A 52 -7.68 -2.31 2.31
C CYS A 52 -6.75 -1.10 2.18
N PHE A 53 -5.52 -1.30 1.68
CA PHE A 53 -4.60 -0.18 1.44
C PHE A 53 -5.05 0.77 0.34
N PHE A 54 -5.67 0.26 -0.72
CA PHE A 54 -6.27 1.08 -1.78
C PHE A 54 -7.35 2.01 -1.22
N LEU A 55 -8.28 1.47 -0.43
CA LEU A 55 -9.34 2.26 0.20
C LEU A 55 -8.76 3.26 1.20
N ALA A 56 -7.79 2.84 1.99
CA ALA A 56 -7.12 3.72 2.95
C ALA A 56 -6.41 4.89 2.28
N SER A 57 -5.84 4.65 1.10
CA SER A 57 -5.14 5.67 0.32
C SER A 57 -6.06 6.71 -0.30
N PHE A 58 -7.40 6.59 -0.20
CA PHE A 58 -8.30 7.69 -0.54
C PHE A 58 -8.11 8.93 0.33
N THR A 59 -7.50 8.80 1.51
CA THR A 59 -7.11 9.98 2.31
C THR A 59 -6.17 10.91 1.54
N ILE A 60 -5.44 10.42 0.53
CA ILE A 60 -4.60 11.25 -0.34
C ILE A 60 -5.43 12.31 -1.09
N LEU A 61 -6.70 12.04 -1.38
CA LEU A 61 -7.59 12.99 -2.04
C LEU A 61 -7.82 14.26 -1.22
N LEU A 62 -7.57 14.24 0.09
CA LEU A 62 -7.59 15.44 0.94
C LEU A 62 -6.60 16.51 0.49
N ASN A 63 -5.52 16.14 -0.23
CA ASN A 63 -4.60 17.09 -0.87
C ASN A 63 -5.22 17.93 -1.98
N MET A 64 -6.48 17.70 -2.34
CA MET A 64 -7.24 18.60 -3.21
C MET A 64 -7.67 19.88 -2.48
N LYS A 65 -7.73 19.87 -1.15
CA LYS A 65 -7.97 21.09 -0.36
C LYS A 65 -6.68 21.89 -0.21
N GLN A 66 -6.79 23.21 -0.38
CA GLN A 66 -5.65 24.12 -0.41
C GLN A 66 -4.90 24.14 0.94
N ASP A 67 -5.64 24.17 2.06
CA ASP A 67 -5.09 24.15 3.44
C ASP A 67 -4.21 22.93 3.71
N ILE A 68 -4.59 21.78 3.14
CA ILE A 68 -3.88 20.51 3.30
C ILE A 68 -2.69 20.45 2.35
N SER A 69 -2.86 20.93 1.12
CA SER A 69 -1.80 20.92 0.09
C SER A 69 -0.61 21.82 0.42
N GLY A 70 -0.85 22.92 1.14
CA GLY A 70 0.16 23.91 1.52
C GLY A 70 1.02 23.50 2.72
N ASN A 71 0.55 22.55 3.53
CA ASN A 71 1.26 22.08 4.71
C ASN A 71 1.85 20.68 4.48
N ASN A 72 3.18 20.58 4.53
CA ASN A 72 3.89 19.30 4.34
C ASN A 72 3.48 18.22 5.36
N VAL A 73 3.12 18.59 6.59
CA VAL A 73 2.71 17.65 7.63
C VAL A 73 1.34 17.06 7.29
N TYR A 74 0.34 17.88 6.98
CA TYR A 74 -0.99 17.38 6.59
C TYR A 74 -0.94 16.56 5.30
N LYS A 75 -0.08 16.96 4.37
CA LYS A 75 0.20 16.16 3.18
C LYS A 75 0.80 14.79 3.53
N ALA A 76 1.80 14.71 4.41
CA ALA A 76 2.35 13.43 4.84
C ALA A 76 1.28 12.56 5.55
N LEU A 77 0.49 13.15 6.44
CA LEU A 77 -0.59 12.46 7.15
C LEU A 77 -1.63 11.89 6.17
N SER A 78 -2.04 12.66 5.17
CA SER A 78 -2.99 12.18 4.17
C SER A 78 -2.46 11.02 3.32
N PHE A 79 -1.14 10.89 3.16
CA PHE A 79 -0.51 9.77 2.47
C PHE A 79 -0.33 8.56 3.38
N PHE A 80 0.13 8.73 4.62
CA PHE A 80 0.65 7.60 5.40
C PHE A 80 -0.14 7.28 6.66
N LEU A 81 -1.01 8.15 7.15
CA LEU A 81 -1.66 7.92 8.44
C LEU A 81 -2.53 6.65 8.41
N LEU A 82 -3.51 6.60 7.49
CA LEU A 82 -4.44 5.48 7.43
C LEU A 82 -3.76 4.19 6.89
N PRO A 83 -2.96 4.24 5.82
CA PRO A 83 -2.17 3.08 5.41
C PRO A 83 -1.21 2.59 6.51
N GLY A 84 -0.54 3.49 7.23
CA GLY A 84 0.36 3.14 8.33
C GLY A 84 -0.36 2.47 9.50
N LEU A 85 -1.55 2.96 9.87
CA LEU A 85 -2.39 2.32 10.88
C LEU A 85 -2.82 0.91 10.48
N ILE A 86 -3.13 0.69 9.20
CA ILE A 86 -3.45 -0.65 8.68
C ILE A 86 -2.25 -1.59 8.78
N VAL A 87 -1.04 -1.12 8.42
CA VAL A 87 0.18 -1.91 8.60
C VAL A 87 0.37 -2.28 10.07
N LEU A 88 0.26 -1.31 10.98
CA LEU A 88 0.38 -1.56 12.42
C LEU A 88 -0.65 -2.57 12.90
N PHE A 89 -1.92 -2.42 12.50
CA PHE A 89 -2.99 -3.33 12.86
C PHE A 89 -2.69 -4.77 12.39
N PHE A 90 -2.27 -4.94 11.15
CA PHE A 90 -1.93 -6.26 10.63
C PHE A 90 -0.65 -6.84 11.23
N LEU A 91 0.36 -6.03 11.54
CA LEU A 91 1.56 -6.48 12.24
C LEU A 91 1.23 -6.98 13.66
N PHE A 92 0.32 -6.31 14.37
CA PHE A 92 -0.15 -6.78 15.67
C PHE A 92 -1.03 -8.03 15.54
N ALA A 93 -1.88 -8.11 14.52
CA ALA A 93 -2.74 -9.27 14.29
C ALA A 93 -1.98 -10.52 13.84
N GLY A 94 -0.88 -10.35 13.10
CA GLY A 94 -0.04 -11.41 12.56
C GLY A 94 1.28 -11.61 13.30
N TRP A 95 1.33 -11.27 14.59
CA TRP A 95 2.56 -11.27 15.39
C TRP A 95 3.31 -12.62 15.39
N ASP A 96 2.57 -13.73 15.26
CA ASP A 96 3.13 -15.08 15.26
C ASP A 96 3.76 -15.48 13.92
N GLU A 97 3.37 -14.82 12.82
CA GLU A 97 3.85 -15.07 11.45
C GLU A 97 4.26 -13.74 10.76
N LEU A 98 5.40 -13.19 11.18
CA LEU A 98 5.92 -11.90 10.70
C LEU A 98 6.26 -11.87 9.20
N TRP A 99 6.68 -13.01 8.62
CA TRP A 99 7.20 -13.10 7.25
C TRP A 99 6.17 -12.81 6.15
N PRO A 100 4.96 -13.40 6.18
CA PRO A 100 3.88 -13.02 5.28
C PRO A 100 3.56 -11.52 5.34
N GLY A 101 3.53 -10.95 6.55
CA GLY A 101 3.19 -9.54 6.74
C GLY A 101 4.15 -8.59 6.05
N ILE A 102 5.45 -8.77 6.24
CA ILE A 102 6.48 -7.93 5.60
C ILE A 102 6.35 -7.97 4.07
N LEU A 103 6.11 -9.16 3.50
CA LEU A 103 6.02 -9.32 2.05
C LEU A 103 4.80 -8.65 1.43
N PHE A 104 3.68 -8.57 2.16
CA PHE A 104 2.44 -7.96 1.67
C PHE A 104 2.35 -6.45 1.94
N TYR A 105 2.90 -5.96 3.06
CA TYR A 105 2.71 -4.57 3.48
C TYR A 105 3.78 -3.62 2.91
N VAL A 106 5.04 -4.07 2.86
CA VAL A 106 6.18 -3.24 2.50
C VAL A 106 6.12 -2.74 1.05
N PRO A 107 5.74 -3.55 0.04
CA PRO A 107 5.66 -3.07 -1.34
C PRO A 107 4.70 -1.88 -1.49
N TYR A 108 3.55 -1.92 -0.81
CA TYR A 108 2.59 -0.83 -0.87
C TYR A 108 3.18 0.47 -0.28
N LEU A 109 3.79 0.38 0.91
CA LEU A 109 4.41 1.54 1.57
C LEU A 109 5.54 2.14 0.74
N ILE A 110 6.39 1.32 0.12
CA ILE A 110 7.48 1.81 -0.74
C ILE A 110 6.92 2.60 -1.92
N VAL A 111 5.93 2.06 -2.61
CA VAL A 111 5.33 2.72 -3.77
C VAL A 111 4.65 4.03 -3.35
N LEU A 112 3.93 4.01 -2.23
CA LEU A 112 3.30 5.19 -1.65
C LEU A 112 4.33 6.29 -1.28
N PHE A 113 5.47 5.88 -0.73
CA PHE A 113 6.58 6.77 -0.40
C PHE A 113 7.18 7.44 -1.64
N ILE A 114 7.41 6.67 -2.71
CA ILE A 114 7.88 7.20 -3.99
C ILE A 114 6.92 8.26 -4.51
N PHE A 115 5.61 8.01 -4.47
CA PHE A 115 4.61 8.97 -4.92
C PHE A 115 4.52 10.21 -4.03
N PHE A 116 4.69 10.07 -2.71
CA PHE A 116 4.78 11.21 -1.80
C PHE A 116 5.96 12.13 -2.15
N VAL A 117 7.16 11.56 -2.35
CA VAL A 117 8.36 12.32 -2.73
C VAL A 117 8.15 13.04 -4.06
N ARG A 118 7.60 12.36 -5.08
CA ARG A 118 7.27 12.98 -6.38
C ARG A 118 6.23 14.09 -6.24
N SER A 119 5.22 13.90 -5.40
CA SER A 119 4.19 14.90 -5.10
C SER A 119 4.77 16.15 -4.42
N LYS A 120 5.80 16.01 -3.58
CA LYS A 120 6.52 17.14 -2.97
C LYS A 120 7.32 17.93 -4.01
N LYS A 121 8.06 17.25 -4.88
CA LYS A 121 8.87 17.89 -5.94
C LYS A 121 8.05 18.74 -6.91
N GLN A 122 6.83 18.30 -7.25
CA GLN A 122 5.94 19.07 -8.12
C GLN A 122 5.34 20.33 -7.45
N ASN A 123 5.19 20.35 -6.12
CA ASN A 123 4.68 21.53 -5.42
C ASN A 123 5.75 22.65 -5.36
N ILE A 124 7.02 22.26 -5.14
CA ILE A 124 8.16 23.19 -5.13
C ILE A 124 8.34 23.88 -6.50
N SER A 125 8.05 23.17 -7.60
CA SER A 125 8.14 23.74 -8.94
C SER A 125 7.08 24.80 -9.24
N ASN A 126 5.90 24.72 -8.62
CA ASN A 126 4.82 25.69 -8.82
C ASN A 126 4.96 26.95 -7.96
N HIS A 127 5.78 26.93 -6.91
CA HIS A 127 6.10 28.10 -6.08
C HIS A 127 7.29 28.92 -6.60
N LYS A 128 7.94 28.48 -7.68
CA LYS A 128 9.07 29.18 -8.33
C LYS A 128 8.65 30.00 -9.57
N ILE A 129 7.34 30.19 -9.77
CA ILE A 129 6.77 31.00 -10.85
C ILE A 129 6.04 32.17 -10.21
#